data_AF-A0A7R9UXY9-F1
#
_entry.id   AF-A0A7R9UXY9-F1
#
_cell.length_a   1.000
_cell.length_b   1.000
_cell.length_c   1.000
_cell.angle_alpha   90.00
_cell.angle_beta   90.00
_cell.angle_gamma   90.00
#
_symmetry.space_group_name_H-M   'P 1'
#
loop_
_entity.id
_entity.type
_entity.pdbx_description
1 polymer ?
#
loop_
_entity_poly.entity_id
_entity_poly.type
_entity_poly.pdbx_seq_one_letter_code
_entity_poly.pdbx_strand_id
1 'polypeptide(L)'
;MTSAEVPMIVRLPGSRTLTAMLLERPLDPTTWTSLTRQAGGGTRQRGRAAVEALMLGLPPEDAHKEVYVQHRMDELGRHEYLDLSALARQLREGRAPALAVVGEDAVKPKMADGMALVFTAQPVQGMVMPTALPPRSAEDAWLCPPMSLHANYSICEQLTLGRTQRVMLADEATLSRGGPSMPPIFNHISLVVNCHQDASAARPGKYRLGTAAPSVLFEPVHKLYGAQPPAVVHALRAIVEQMWAALQRGSVVVHCLAGLHRAPAVVACFYLYRHHVLGHESLPAEISEIYDVIRTIRPSVAPLGYIELIRVFERAVRAEREHTRQSRADAAAGSMHALPPVAAASVAM
;
A
#
# COMPACT_ATOMS: atom_id res chain seq x y z
N MET A 1 13.35 25.57 -17.28
CA MET A 1 11.97 25.80 -16.79
C MET A 1 11.84 25.06 -15.47
N THR A 2 11.69 25.77 -14.35
CA THR A 2 11.44 25.14 -13.05
C THR A 2 10.07 24.49 -13.12
N SER A 3 9.99 23.16 -12.97
CA SER A 3 8.71 22.47 -12.79
C SER A 3 7.93 23.20 -11.70
N ALA A 4 6.71 23.66 -12.02
CA ALA A 4 5.86 24.30 -11.04
C ALA A 4 5.69 23.35 -9.83
N GLU A 5 5.93 23.85 -8.62
CA GLU A 5 5.72 23.05 -7.42
C GLU A 5 4.23 22.70 -7.31
N VAL A 6 3.94 21.40 -7.20
CA VAL A 6 2.56 20.92 -7.02
C VAL A 6 2.20 21.04 -5.54
N PRO A 7 1.12 21.75 -5.17
CA PRO A 7 0.67 21.81 -3.78
C PRO A 7 0.44 20.40 -3.23
N MET A 8 0.83 20.17 -1.98
CA MET A 8 0.68 18.87 -1.34
C MET A 8 -0.09 18.95 -0.03
N ILE A 9 -0.67 17.83 0.42
CA ILE A 9 -1.32 17.68 1.71
C ILE A 9 -0.67 16.52 2.48
N VAL A 10 -0.30 16.78 3.73
CA VAL A 10 0.18 15.79 4.68
C VAL A 10 -0.97 15.48 5.63
N ARG A 11 -1.44 14.23 5.65
CA ARG A 11 -2.46 13.79 6.60
C ARG A 11 -1.80 13.30 7.88
N LEU A 12 -2.43 13.60 9.00
CA LEU A 12 -1.92 13.26 10.34
C LEU A 12 -2.94 12.35 11.01
N PRO A 13 -3.17 11.14 10.47
CA PRO A 13 -4.29 10.31 10.86
C PRO A 13 -4.15 9.94 12.32
N GLY A 14 -5.03 10.36 13.25
CA GLY A 14 -4.91 10.03 14.68
C GLY A 14 -4.33 11.13 15.57
N SER A 15 -3.90 12.27 15.00
CA SER A 15 -3.71 13.47 15.83
C SER A 15 -5.08 13.94 16.36
N ARG A 16 -5.13 14.26 17.66
CA ARG A 16 -6.37 14.74 18.30
C ARG A 16 -6.73 16.16 17.90
N THR A 17 -5.72 16.96 17.53
CA THR A 17 -5.85 18.40 17.29
C THR A 17 -5.74 18.74 15.81
N LEU A 18 -4.93 18.00 15.05
CA LEU A 18 -4.70 18.25 13.63
C LEU A 18 -5.28 17.16 12.74
N THR A 19 -5.89 17.59 11.64
CA THR A 19 -6.41 16.66 10.62
C THR A 19 -5.42 16.50 9.48
N ALA A 20 -4.83 17.61 9.03
CA ALA A 20 -3.88 17.65 7.93
C ALA A 20 -3.05 18.94 7.93
N MET A 21 -2.03 18.97 7.09
CA MET A 21 -1.24 20.16 6.75
C MET A 21 -1.17 20.32 5.23
N LEU A 22 -1.58 21.47 4.72
CA LEU A 22 -1.46 21.87 3.32
C LEU A 22 -0.10 22.56 3.11
N LEU A 23 0.66 22.07 2.14
CA LEU A 23 1.95 22.59 1.69
C LEU A 23 1.73 23.23 0.30
N GLU A 24 1.35 24.51 0.23
CA GLU A 24 1.08 25.18 -1.06
C GLU A 24 2.34 25.20 -1.94
N ARG A 25 3.48 25.55 -1.33
CA ARG A 25 4.83 25.41 -1.88
C ARG A 25 5.64 24.54 -0.93
N PRO A 26 5.82 23.25 -1.22
CA PRO A 26 6.42 22.31 -0.28
C PRO A 26 7.85 22.65 0.17
N LEU A 27 8.61 23.43 -0.59
CA LEU A 27 9.95 23.86 -0.19
C LEU A 27 9.95 25.22 0.54
N ASP A 28 8.80 25.88 0.67
CA ASP A 28 8.64 27.15 1.38
C ASP A 28 7.69 27.00 2.58
N PRO A 29 8.24 26.80 3.80
CA PRO A 29 7.47 26.65 5.03
C PRO A 29 6.52 27.80 5.34
N THR A 30 6.77 29.01 4.81
CA THR A 30 5.89 30.17 5.05
C THR A 30 4.52 30.01 4.41
N THR A 31 4.41 29.12 3.42
CA THR A 31 3.16 28.84 2.72
C THR A 31 2.33 27.73 3.33
N TRP A 32 2.88 27.03 4.34
CA TRP A 32 2.22 25.86 4.88
C TRP A 32 1.07 26.25 5.80
N THR A 33 -0.01 25.47 5.76
CA THR A 33 -1.22 25.72 6.55
C THR A 33 -1.65 24.46 7.26
N SER A 34 -1.73 24.48 8.60
CA SER A 34 -2.26 23.36 9.38
C SER A 34 -3.78 23.49 9.53
N LEU A 35 -4.48 22.36 9.41
CA LEU A 35 -5.93 22.25 9.52
C LEU A 35 -6.29 21.53 10.82
N THR A 36 -6.85 22.25 11.80
CA THR A 36 -7.23 21.67 13.09
C THR A 36 -8.66 21.13 13.09
N ARG A 37 -8.92 20.14 13.94
CA ARG A 37 -10.27 19.63 14.21
C ARG A 37 -10.83 20.36 15.42
N GLN A 38 -11.56 21.46 15.22
CA GLN A 38 -12.33 22.13 16.28
C GLN A 38 -13.82 22.01 16.02
N ALA A 39 -14.60 21.72 17.07
CA ALA A 39 -16.05 21.73 17.04
C ALA A 39 -16.52 23.18 16.78
N GLY A 40 -17.05 23.46 15.59
CA GLY A 40 -17.54 24.79 15.20
C GLY A 40 -16.84 25.45 14.01
N GLY A 41 -15.85 24.79 13.39
CA GLY A 41 -15.12 25.32 12.23
C GLY A 41 -13.63 25.33 12.51
N GLY A 42 -12.87 24.48 11.82
CA GLY A 42 -11.44 24.28 12.08
C GLY A 42 -10.64 25.59 12.00
N THR A 43 -9.71 25.78 12.92
CA THR A 43 -8.75 26.89 12.87
C THR A 43 -7.66 26.57 11.85
N ARG A 44 -7.30 27.58 11.04
CA ARG A 44 -6.18 27.51 10.09
C ARG A 44 -5.01 28.29 10.68
N GLN A 45 -3.86 27.64 10.82
CA GLN A 45 -2.62 28.31 11.20
C GLN A 45 -1.65 28.25 10.03
N ARG A 46 -0.87 29.30 9.80
CA ARG A 46 0.03 29.41 8.64
C ARG A 46 1.50 29.56 9.07
N GLY A 47 2.41 29.13 8.22
CA GLY A 47 3.84 29.33 8.39
C GLY A 47 4.38 28.67 9.64
N ARG A 48 5.12 29.44 10.46
CA ARG A 48 5.68 28.97 11.73
C ARG A 48 4.66 28.29 12.64
N ALA A 49 3.48 28.91 12.82
CA ALA A 49 2.44 28.37 13.67
C ALA A 49 1.92 27.01 13.18
N ALA A 50 1.85 26.80 11.86
CA ALA A 50 1.46 25.53 11.28
C ALA A 50 2.44 24.39 11.66
N VAL A 51 3.74 24.67 11.58
CA VAL A 51 4.80 23.72 11.93
C VAL A 51 4.80 23.43 13.43
N GLU A 52 4.65 24.45 14.27
CA GLU A 52 4.58 24.26 15.71
C GLU A 52 3.35 23.44 16.12
N ALA A 53 2.18 23.71 15.54
CA ALA A 53 1.00 22.90 15.79
C ALA A 53 1.18 21.44 15.41
N LEU A 54 1.87 21.15 14.30
CA LEU A 54 2.19 19.78 13.91
C LEU A 54 2.99 19.07 14.99
N MET A 55 4.09 19.68 15.43
CA MET A 55 4.97 19.09 16.42
C MET A 55 4.27 18.89 17.76
N LEU A 56 3.41 19.83 18.17
CA LEU A 56 2.58 19.73 19.38
C LEU A 56 1.44 18.73 19.25
N GLY A 57 1.02 18.42 18.02
CA GLY A 57 -0.07 17.49 17.73
C GLY A 57 0.37 16.02 17.67
N LEU A 58 1.65 15.74 17.85
CA LEU A 58 2.20 14.39 17.92
C LEU A 58 1.87 13.72 19.27
N PRO A 59 1.70 12.39 19.31
CA PRO A 59 1.58 11.66 20.56
C PRO A 59 2.81 11.87 21.46
N PRO A 60 2.65 11.93 22.80
CA PRO A 60 3.78 12.11 23.72
C PRO A 60 4.89 11.07 23.55
N GLU A 61 4.54 9.82 23.27
CA GLU A 61 5.46 8.71 22.99
C GLU A 61 6.28 8.90 21.70
N ASP A 62 5.86 9.82 20.84
CA ASP A 62 6.48 10.12 19.55
C ASP A 62 7.21 11.48 19.57
N ALA A 63 7.08 12.27 20.64
CA ALA A 63 7.63 13.63 20.74
C ALA A 63 9.16 13.71 20.66
N HIS A 64 9.86 12.60 20.93
CA HIS A 64 11.32 12.50 20.86
C HIS A 64 11.84 12.10 19.46
N LYS A 65 10.95 11.73 18.54
CA LYS A 65 11.33 11.24 17.22
C LYS A 65 11.57 12.38 16.24
N GLU A 66 12.43 12.12 15.27
CA GLU A 66 12.60 13.02 14.14
C GLU A 66 11.44 12.87 13.15
N VAL A 67 10.95 13.99 12.63
CA VAL A 67 9.76 14.02 11.78
C VAL A 67 10.15 14.39 10.37
N TYR A 68 9.75 13.54 9.43
CA TYR A 68 10.02 13.70 8.02
C TYR A 68 8.73 13.69 7.22
N VAL A 69 8.69 14.49 6.16
CA VAL A 69 7.62 14.43 5.15
C VAL A 69 8.21 14.01 3.83
N GLN A 70 7.77 12.89 3.29
CA GLN A 70 8.12 12.47 1.94
C GLN A 70 7.59 13.50 0.94
N HIS A 71 8.48 14.12 0.18
CA HIS A 71 8.17 15.21 -0.76
C HIS A 71 8.18 14.76 -2.21
N ARG A 72 9.24 14.06 -2.63
CA ARG A 72 9.43 13.64 -4.01
C ARG A 72 10.06 12.25 -4.07
N MET A 73 9.92 11.62 -5.22
CA MET A 73 10.66 10.43 -5.60
C MET A 73 11.40 10.74 -6.90
N ASP A 74 12.68 10.37 -6.97
CA ASP A 74 13.45 10.53 -8.20
C ASP A 74 13.10 9.44 -9.23
N GLU A 75 13.71 9.54 -10.42
CA GLU A 75 13.47 8.61 -11.54
C GLU A 75 13.90 7.16 -11.22
N LEU A 76 14.81 6.99 -10.25
CA LEU A 76 15.27 5.68 -9.78
C LEU A 76 14.41 5.12 -8.64
N GLY A 77 13.33 5.83 -8.27
CA GLY A 77 12.44 5.42 -7.20
C GLY A 77 12.96 5.71 -5.79
N ARG A 78 14.02 6.51 -5.65
CA ARG A 78 14.57 6.93 -4.35
C ARG A 78 13.78 8.09 -3.81
N HIS A 79 13.51 8.06 -2.52
CA HIS A 79 12.67 9.06 -1.87
C HIS A 79 13.48 10.24 -1.32
N GLU A 80 12.92 11.45 -1.44
CA GLU A 80 13.40 12.67 -0.79
C GLU A 80 12.41 13.13 0.27
N TYR A 81 12.94 13.61 1.39
CA TYR A 81 12.17 13.96 2.59
C TYR A 81 12.50 15.38 3.06
N LEU A 82 11.47 16.07 3.56
CA LEU A 82 11.59 17.34 4.25
C LEU A 82 11.80 17.07 5.74
N ASP A 83 12.91 17.54 6.31
CA ASP A 83 13.21 17.38 7.74
C ASP A 83 12.47 18.45 8.56
N LEU A 84 11.32 18.07 9.11
CA LEU A 84 10.49 18.96 9.90
C LEU A 84 11.05 19.18 11.31
N SER A 85 11.80 18.23 11.85
CA SER A 85 12.44 18.39 13.16
C SER A 85 13.57 19.42 13.13
N ALA A 86 14.36 19.44 12.06
CA ALA A 86 15.35 20.47 11.82
C ALA A 86 14.68 21.84 11.65
N LEU A 87 13.63 21.94 10.83
CA LEU A 87 12.88 23.18 10.65
C LEU A 87 12.28 23.70 11.98
N ALA A 88 11.61 22.83 12.74
CA ALA A 88 10.99 23.20 14.02
C ALA A 88 12.02 23.67 15.06
N ARG A 89 13.24 23.15 15.02
CA ARG A 89 14.35 23.63 15.88
C ARG A 89 14.81 25.03 15.47
N GLN A 90 15.03 25.27 14.17
CA GLN A 90 15.40 26.60 13.67
C GLN A 90 14.36 27.66 14.03
N LEU A 91 13.08 27.35 13.87
CA LEU A 91 11.98 28.25 14.21
C LEU A 91 11.93 28.59 15.71
N ARG A 92 12.15 27.60 16.58
CA ARG A 92 12.21 27.80 18.04
C ARG A 92 13.38 28.70 18.45
N GLU A 93 14.50 28.58 17.75
CA GLU A 93 15.69 29.39 17.98
C GLU A 93 15.62 30.78 17.32
N GLY A 94 14.50 31.12 16.67
CA GLY A 94 14.31 32.41 16.01
C GLY A 94 15.16 32.58 14.73
N ARG A 95 15.70 31.50 14.17
CA ARG A 95 16.46 31.54 12.91
C ARG A 95 15.51 31.61 11.72
N ALA A 96 16.01 32.15 10.60
CA ALA A 96 15.30 32.10 9.32
C ALA A 96 15.01 30.64 8.93
N PRO A 97 13.79 30.31 8.48
CA PRO A 97 13.43 28.93 8.15
C PRO A 97 14.18 28.47 6.91
N ALA A 98 15.05 27.48 7.07
CA ALA A 98 15.75 26.77 6.01
C ALA A 98 15.35 25.29 6.06
N LEU A 99 14.52 24.88 5.11
CA LEU A 99 14.04 23.51 5.02
C LEU A 99 15.13 22.60 4.44
N ALA A 100 15.56 21.61 5.21
CA ALA A 100 16.49 20.61 4.72
C ALA A 100 15.74 19.52 3.94
N VAL A 101 16.23 19.23 2.74
CA VAL A 101 15.82 18.06 1.94
C VAL A 101 16.87 16.98 2.14
N VAL A 102 16.45 15.81 2.60
CA VAL A 102 17.32 14.66 2.87
C VAL A 102 16.91 13.46 2.02
N GLY A 103 17.89 12.66 1.62
CA GLY A 103 17.65 11.43 0.87
C GLY A 103 17.23 10.26 1.76
N GLU A 104 16.65 9.24 1.13
CA GLU A 104 16.17 8.01 1.77
C GLU A 104 17.23 7.30 2.63
N ASP A 105 18.50 7.35 2.23
CA ASP A 105 19.62 6.72 2.96
C ASP A 105 19.87 7.35 4.34
N ALA A 106 19.50 8.61 4.54
CA ALA A 106 19.59 9.28 5.84
C ALA A 106 18.39 8.97 6.76
N VAL A 107 17.22 8.71 6.18
CA VAL A 107 15.95 8.51 6.91
C VAL A 107 15.74 7.05 7.28
N LYS A 108 16.08 6.11 6.38
CA LYS A 108 15.89 4.66 6.56
C LYS A 108 16.48 4.11 7.86
N PRO A 109 17.76 4.38 8.21
CA PRO A 109 18.33 3.85 9.45
C PRO A 109 17.54 4.33 10.67
N LYS A 110 17.19 5.61 10.71
CA LYS A 110 16.40 6.21 11.79
C LYS A 110 15.01 5.61 11.90
N MET A 111 14.37 5.30 10.77
CA MET A 111 13.09 4.58 10.77
C MET A 111 13.23 3.17 11.34
N ALA A 112 14.28 2.44 10.93
CA ALA A 112 14.54 1.08 11.38
C ALA A 112 14.79 1.02 12.89
N ASP A 113 15.43 2.05 13.44
CA ASP A 113 15.69 2.21 14.87
C ASP A 113 14.50 2.78 15.66
N GLY A 114 13.38 3.08 14.99
CA GLY A 114 12.20 3.68 15.60
C GLY A 114 12.39 5.15 16.02
N MET A 115 13.46 5.79 15.57
CA MET A 115 13.84 7.17 15.88
C MET A 115 13.23 8.21 14.94
N ALA A 116 12.57 7.76 13.85
CA ALA A 116 11.93 8.65 12.87
C ALA A 116 10.45 8.32 12.67
N LEU A 117 9.67 9.38 12.47
CA LEU A 117 8.30 9.36 11.95
C LEU A 117 8.32 9.91 10.54
N VAL A 118 7.75 9.15 9.60
CA VAL A 118 7.65 9.57 8.20
C VAL A 118 6.19 9.73 7.84
N PHE A 119 5.83 10.93 7.42
CA PHE A 119 4.55 11.23 6.81
C PHE A 119 4.68 11.26 5.30
N THR A 120 3.62 10.90 4.59
CA THR A 120 3.58 11.01 3.14
C THR A 120 2.76 12.23 2.75
N ALA A 121 3.35 13.11 1.94
CA ALA A 121 2.60 14.19 1.29
C ALA A 121 1.92 13.67 0.02
N GLN A 122 0.72 14.17 -0.27
CA GLN A 122 -0.07 13.85 -1.46
C GLN A 122 -0.30 15.10 -2.28
N PRO A 123 -0.18 15.07 -3.62
CA PRO A 123 -0.63 16.18 -4.47
C PRO A 123 -2.09 16.56 -4.19
N VAL A 124 -2.40 17.86 -4.14
CA VAL A 124 -3.77 18.37 -3.96
C VAL A 124 -4.60 18.19 -5.23
N GLN A 125 -3.98 18.21 -6.41
CA GLN A 125 -4.66 17.90 -7.67
C GLN A 125 -4.94 16.39 -7.74
N GLY A 126 -6.22 16.03 -7.86
CA GLY A 126 -6.67 14.63 -7.83
C GLY A 126 -7.06 14.11 -6.45
N MET A 127 -7.29 15.01 -5.47
CA MET A 127 -7.77 14.63 -4.14
C MET A 127 -9.21 14.11 -4.19
N VAL A 128 -9.39 12.85 -4.56
CA VAL A 128 -10.54 12.08 -4.11
C VAL A 128 -10.30 11.85 -2.62
N MET A 129 -11.08 12.54 -1.77
CA MET A 129 -11.12 12.19 -0.35
C MET A 129 -11.36 10.68 -0.30
N PRO A 130 -10.53 9.88 0.39
CA PRO A 130 -10.84 8.48 0.55
C PRO A 130 -12.20 8.44 1.24
N THR A 131 -13.23 8.10 0.47
CA THR A 131 -14.45 7.56 1.01
C THR A 131 -14.02 6.21 1.54
N ALA A 132 -13.51 6.20 2.77
CA ALA A 132 -13.44 4.97 3.54
C ALA A 132 -14.83 4.36 3.37
N LEU A 133 -14.90 3.24 2.65
CA LEU A 133 -16.15 2.54 2.49
C LEU A 133 -16.67 2.35 3.91
N PRO A 134 -17.90 2.81 4.21
CA PRO A 134 -18.41 2.70 5.56
C PRO A 134 -18.28 1.23 5.96
N PRO A 135 -17.80 0.94 7.18
CA PRO A 135 -17.62 -0.43 7.62
C PRO A 135 -18.94 -1.17 7.45
N ARG A 136 -18.89 -2.42 6.97
CA ARG A 136 -20.10 -3.16 6.59
C ARG A 136 -21.01 -3.40 7.80
N SER A 137 -20.44 -3.36 9.00
CA SER A 137 -21.15 -3.43 10.28
C SER A 137 -20.31 -2.80 11.41
N ALA A 138 -20.91 -2.57 12.59
CA ALA A 138 -20.18 -2.15 13.78
C ALA A 138 -19.10 -3.16 14.21
N GLU A 139 -19.35 -4.45 13.99
CA GLU A 139 -18.38 -5.51 14.28
C GLU A 139 -17.18 -5.48 13.32
N ASP A 140 -17.42 -5.13 12.05
CA ASP A 140 -16.37 -4.94 11.05
C ASP A 140 -15.54 -3.68 11.38
N ALA A 141 -16.19 -2.62 11.86
CA ALA A 141 -15.51 -1.40 12.33
C ALA A 141 -14.61 -1.68 13.55
N TRP A 142 -15.03 -2.58 14.45
CA TRP A 142 -14.22 -3.00 15.59
C TRP A 142 -13.06 -3.90 15.17
N LEU A 143 -13.29 -4.83 14.24
CA LEU A 143 -12.26 -5.75 13.77
C LEU A 143 -11.19 -5.02 12.94
N CYS A 144 -11.64 -4.13 12.07
CA CYS A 144 -10.85 -3.37 11.11
C CYS A 144 -11.05 -1.85 11.32
N PRO A 145 -10.59 -1.29 12.45
CA PRO A 145 -10.71 0.14 12.71
C PRO A 145 -10.02 0.94 11.60
N PRO A 146 -10.54 2.15 11.26
CA PRO A 146 -9.97 2.98 10.22
C PRO A 146 -8.52 3.37 10.53
N MET A 147 -7.80 3.74 9.47
CA MET A 147 -6.38 4.13 9.51
C MET A 147 -6.09 5.18 10.59
N SER A 148 -4.99 5.00 11.32
CA SER A 148 -4.49 5.91 12.37
C SER A 148 -2.96 6.03 12.35
N LEU A 149 -2.37 6.89 13.20
CA LEU A 149 -0.92 7.14 13.31
C LEU A 149 -0.18 5.84 13.65
N HIS A 150 -0.86 4.98 14.41
CA HIS A 150 -0.34 3.72 14.93
C HIS A 150 -0.73 2.52 14.06
N ALA A 151 -1.72 2.68 13.17
CA ALA A 151 -2.19 1.63 12.26
C ALA A 151 -2.36 2.19 10.83
N ASN A 152 -1.26 2.22 10.08
CA ASN A 152 -1.22 2.68 8.69
C ASN A 152 -1.41 1.52 7.71
N TYR A 153 -2.63 0.99 7.66
CA TYR A 153 -3.02 -0.06 6.74
C TYR A 153 -4.30 0.30 5.97
N SER A 154 -4.48 -0.31 4.81
CA SER A 154 -5.66 -0.19 3.95
C SER A 154 -6.13 -1.58 3.54
N ILE A 155 -7.45 -1.82 3.51
CA ILE A 155 -8.02 -3.09 3.08
C ILE A 155 -8.39 -3.02 1.60
N CYS A 156 -7.94 -4.01 0.83
CA CYS A 156 -8.35 -4.23 -0.55
C CYS A 156 -9.65 -5.05 -0.57
N GLU A 157 -10.79 -4.37 -0.44
CA GLU A 157 -12.12 -5.00 -0.30
C GLU A 157 -12.47 -5.96 -1.44
N GLN A 158 -12.11 -5.63 -2.68
CA GLN A 158 -12.41 -6.50 -3.84
C GLN A 158 -11.58 -7.81 -3.83
N LEU A 159 -10.41 -7.80 -3.20
CA LEU A 159 -9.53 -8.97 -3.14
C LEU A 159 -9.79 -9.86 -1.92
N THR A 160 -10.64 -9.41 -1.01
CA THR A 160 -10.94 -10.04 0.27
C THR A 160 -12.01 -11.13 0.12
N LEU A 161 -11.91 -12.23 0.86
CA LEU A 161 -12.86 -13.36 0.79
C LEU A 161 -13.91 -13.33 1.90
N GLY A 162 -13.56 -12.81 3.07
CA GLY A 162 -14.39 -12.88 4.25
C GLY A 162 -13.86 -12.00 5.37
N ARG A 163 -14.57 -11.97 6.50
CA ARG A 163 -14.32 -11.04 7.61
C ARG A 163 -12.88 -11.12 8.16
N THR A 164 -12.33 -12.32 8.26
CA THR A 164 -10.98 -12.60 8.76
C THR A 164 -9.99 -12.96 7.65
N GLN A 165 -10.42 -12.90 6.38
CA GLN A 165 -9.66 -13.25 5.19
C GLN A 165 -9.50 -12.00 4.32
N ARG A 166 -8.80 -11.00 4.86
CA ARG A 166 -8.59 -9.68 4.25
C ARG A 166 -7.27 -9.63 3.50
N VAL A 167 -7.21 -8.84 2.43
CA VAL A 167 -5.95 -8.44 1.78
C VAL A 167 -5.65 -7.01 2.18
N MET A 168 -4.46 -6.78 2.75
CA MET A 168 -4.09 -5.51 3.35
C MET A 168 -2.81 -4.95 2.73
N LEU A 169 -2.80 -3.65 2.49
CA LEU A 169 -1.58 -2.86 2.24
C LEU A 169 -1.17 -2.18 3.53
N ALA A 170 0.07 -2.35 3.97
CA ALA A 170 0.60 -1.70 5.17
C ALA A 170 2.01 -1.12 4.95
N ASP A 171 2.44 -0.25 5.86
CA ASP A 171 3.85 0.07 6.04
C ASP A 171 4.53 -0.89 7.04
N GLU A 172 5.86 -0.94 7.06
CA GLU A 172 6.61 -1.82 7.96
C GLU A 172 6.43 -1.40 9.43
N ALA A 173 6.36 -0.10 9.70
CA ALA A 173 6.25 0.43 11.05
C ALA A 173 4.98 -0.03 11.76
N THR A 174 3.85 -0.13 11.03
CA THR A 174 2.58 -0.67 11.55
C THR A 174 2.73 -2.12 11.99
N LEU A 175 3.43 -2.94 11.22
CA LEU A 175 3.62 -4.36 11.54
C LEU A 175 4.66 -4.59 12.65
N SER A 176 5.64 -3.70 12.77
CA SER A 176 6.81 -3.89 13.66
C SER A 176 6.62 -3.31 15.06
N ARG A 177 5.82 -2.25 15.21
CA ARG A 177 5.58 -1.61 16.52
C ARG A 177 4.83 -2.53 17.48
N GLY A 178 3.78 -3.19 17.00
CA GLY A 178 2.88 -4.00 17.82
C GLY A 178 2.21 -3.21 18.94
N GLY A 179 1.61 -3.93 19.89
CA GLY A 179 1.04 -3.36 21.12
C GLY A 179 -0.45 -3.66 21.31
N PRO A 180 -1.00 -3.29 22.49
CA PRO A 180 -2.41 -3.53 22.83
C PRO A 180 -3.39 -2.73 21.96
N SER A 181 -2.91 -1.69 21.26
CA SER A 181 -3.69 -0.87 20.34
C SER A 181 -3.72 -1.40 18.90
N MET A 182 -3.15 -2.59 18.65
CA MET A 182 -3.18 -3.17 17.30
C MET A 182 -4.62 -3.54 16.90
N PRO A 183 -5.03 -3.27 15.65
CA PRO A 183 -6.32 -3.71 15.13
C PRO A 183 -6.54 -5.22 15.35
N PRO A 184 -7.69 -5.66 15.87
CA PRO A 184 -7.96 -7.08 16.10
C PRO A 184 -7.80 -7.96 14.85
N ILE A 185 -7.99 -7.39 13.64
CA ILE A 185 -7.76 -8.09 12.38
C ILE A 185 -6.34 -8.66 12.24
N PHE A 186 -5.35 -8.11 12.95
CA PHE A 186 -3.96 -8.56 12.87
C PHE A 186 -3.76 -9.95 13.49
N ASN A 187 -4.63 -10.34 14.43
CA ASN A 187 -4.67 -11.70 14.99
C ASN A 187 -5.07 -12.77 13.95
N HIS A 188 -5.56 -12.35 12.78
CA HIS A 188 -5.97 -13.24 11.70
C HIS A 188 -4.97 -13.26 10.54
N ILE A 189 -3.81 -12.61 10.64
CA ILE A 189 -2.83 -12.60 9.56
C ILE A 189 -2.19 -14.00 9.44
N SER A 190 -2.30 -14.61 8.26
CA SER A 190 -1.71 -15.89 7.91
C SER A 190 -0.42 -15.74 7.10
N LEU A 191 -0.25 -14.63 6.40
CA LEU A 191 0.95 -14.33 5.60
C LEU A 191 1.31 -12.85 5.64
N VAL A 192 2.60 -12.58 5.85
CA VAL A 192 3.22 -11.26 5.62
C VAL A 192 4.09 -11.35 4.37
N VAL A 193 3.81 -10.52 3.36
CA VAL A 193 4.66 -10.34 2.18
C VAL A 193 5.51 -9.09 2.39
N ASN A 194 6.81 -9.30 2.64
CA ASN A 194 7.81 -8.24 2.73
C ASN A 194 8.42 -7.99 1.35
N CYS A 195 8.03 -6.88 0.74
CA CYS A 195 8.44 -6.56 -0.63
C CYS A 195 9.79 -5.84 -0.75
N HIS A 196 10.54 -5.64 0.34
CA HIS A 196 11.68 -4.72 0.33
C HIS A 196 12.95 -5.21 1.04
N GLN A 197 12.87 -6.24 1.86
CA GLN A 197 14.04 -6.89 2.46
C GLN A 197 14.12 -8.32 1.97
N ASP A 198 15.34 -8.84 1.91
CA ASP A 198 15.59 -10.27 1.67
C ASP A 198 15.51 -11.08 2.97
N ALA A 199 15.65 -12.39 2.82
CA ALA A 199 15.55 -13.37 3.91
C ALA A 199 16.58 -13.14 5.04
N SER A 200 17.68 -12.42 4.80
CA SER A 200 18.65 -12.11 5.87
C SER A 200 18.05 -11.19 6.94
N ALA A 201 16.99 -10.46 6.62
CA ALA A 201 16.27 -9.62 7.57
C ALA A 201 15.24 -10.39 8.40
N ALA A 202 15.14 -11.71 8.23
CA ALA A 202 14.29 -12.58 9.03
C ALA A 202 14.86 -12.69 10.45
N ARG A 203 14.08 -12.23 11.42
CA ARG A 203 14.41 -12.34 12.84
C ARG A 203 13.15 -12.58 13.67
N PRO A 204 13.21 -13.40 14.73
CA PRO A 204 12.09 -13.57 15.65
C PRO A 204 11.57 -12.23 16.16
N GLY A 205 10.25 -12.08 16.25
CA GLY A 205 9.61 -10.87 16.77
C GLY A 205 9.72 -9.63 15.88
N LYS A 206 10.20 -9.76 14.63
CA LYS A 206 10.24 -8.64 13.66
C LYS A 206 8.86 -7.99 13.50
N TYR A 207 7.84 -8.82 13.29
CA TYR A 207 6.45 -8.38 13.24
C TYR A 207 5.75 -8.78 14.53
N ARG A 208 4.97 -7.84 15.07
CA ARG A 208 4.27 -7.97 16.34
C ARG A 208 2.77 -7.94 16.09
N LEU A 209 2.22 -9.06 15.63
CA LEU A 209 0.85 -9.17 15.08
C LEU A 209 -0.13 -9.82 16.07
N GLY A 210 -0.03 -9.41 17.34
CA GLY A 210 -0.88 -9.96 18.41
C GLY A 210 -0.65 -11.46 18.60
N THR A 211 -1.71 -12.27 18.47
CA THR A 211 -1.65 -13.73 18.64
C THR A 211 -1.32 -14.49 17.35
N ALA A 212 -1.23 -13.81 16.21
CA ALA A 212 -0.94 -14.45 14.93
C ALA A 212 0.54 -14.88 14.83
N ALA A 213 0.75 -16.06 14.27
CA ALA A 213 2.07 -16.58 13.90
C ALA A 213 2.12 -16.80 12.37
N PRO A 214 2.15 -15.73 11.56
CA PRO A 214 2.07 -15.88 10.12
C PRO A 214 3.36 -16.45 9.53
N SER A 215 3.23 -17.04 8.34
CA SER A 215 4.37 -17.19 7.45
C SER A 215 4.85 -15.82 6.98
N VAL A 216 6.14 -15.68 6.71
CA VAL A 216 6.71 -14.44 6.17
C VAL A 216 7.44 -14.75 4.87
N LEU A 217 7.05 -14.07 3.80
CA LEU A 217 7.69 -14.14 2.50
C LEU A 217 8.59 -12.90 2.31
N PHE A 218 9.90 -13.11 2.17
CA PHE A 218 10.89 -12.05 1.98
C PHE A 218 11.31 -11.94 0.51
N GLU A 219 10.62 -11.09 -0.24
CA GLU A 219 10.80 -10.97 -1.68
C GLU A 219 11.06 -9.51 -2.05
N PRO A 220 12.33 -9.07 -2.09
CA PRO A 220 12.67 -7.68 -2.38
C PRO A 220 12.37 -7.34 -3.85
N VAL A 221 11.15 -6.88 -4.13
CA VAL A 221 10.63 -6.58 -5.48
C VAL A 221 11.52 -5.63 -6.28
N HIS A 222 12.24 -4.73 -5.60
CA HIS A 222 13.19 -3.83 -6.24
C HIS A 222 14.41 -4.55 -6.86
N LYS A 223 14.76 -5.76 -6.41
CA LYS A 223 15.81 -6.58 -7.04
C LYS A 223 15.36 -7.23 -8.35
N LEU A 224 14.07 -7.14 -8.69
CA LEU A 224 13.55 -7.63 -9.97
C LEU A 224 13.76 -6.63 -11.11
N TYR A 225 14.14 -5.38 -10.83
CA TYR A 225 14.57 -4.46 -11.89
C TYR A 225 15.83 -4.97 -12.57
N GLY A 226 15.82 -4.94 -13.91
CA GLY A 226 16.91 -5.47 -14.72
C GLY A 226 16.94 -7.00 -14.81
N ALA A 227 16.07 -7.72 -14.09
CA ALA A 227 15.92 -9.15 -14.26
C ALA A 227 15.24 -9.48 -15.60
N GLN A 228 15.55 -10.64 -16.16
CA GLN A 228 14.94 -11.11 -17.39
C GLN A 228 13.44 -11.41 -17.18
N PRO A 229 12.58 -11.18 -18.20
CA PRO A 229 11.13 -11.35 -18.05
C PRO A 229 10.68 -12.69 -17.44
N PRO A 230 11.24 -13.86 -17.81
CA PRO A 230 10.85 -15.13 -17.18
C PRO A 230 11.12 -15.18 -15.67
N ALA A 231 12.22 -14.59 -15.20
CA ALA A 231 12.55 -14.54 -13.78
C ALA A 231 11.58 -13.62 -13.02
N VAL A 232 11.22 -12.47 -13.61
CA VAL A 232 10.20 -11.56 -13.06
C VAL A 232 8.85 -12.29 -12.94
N VAL A 233 8.41 -12.97 -14.00
CA VAL A 233 7.15 -13.73 -14.00
C VAL A 233 7.16 -14.81 -12.93
N HIS A 234 8.25 -15.59 -12.85
CA HIS A 234 8.38 -16.67 -11.86
C HIS A 234 8.29 -16.15 -10.42
N ALA A 235 9.05 -15.11 -10.08
CA ALA A 235 9.06 -14.53 -8.74
C ALA A 235 7.69 -13.93 -8.37
N LEU A 236 7.08 -13.14 -9.25
CA LEU A 236 5.77 -12.53 -8.99
C LEU A 236 4.66 -13.59 -8.91
N ARG A 237 4.73 -14.65 -9.71
CA ARG A 237 3.81 -15.79 -9.63
C ARG A 237 3.90 -16.50 -8.28
N ALA A 238 5.12 -16.82 -7.85
CA ALA A 238 5.35 -17.47 -6.56
C ALA A 238 4.80 -16.65 -5.39
N ILE A 239 4.90 -15.31 -5.45
CA ILE A 239 4.31 -14.42 -4.46
C ILE A 239 2.77 -14.54 -4.46
N VAL A 240 2.12 -14.34 -5.62
CA VAL A 240 0.65 -14.26 -5.68
C VAL A 240 -0.04 -15.60 -5.43
N GLU A 241 0.61 -16.72 -5.78
CA GLU A 241 0.12 -18.07 -5.46
C GLU A 241 0.14 -18.32 -3.95
N GLN A 242 1.23 -17.94 -3.27
CA GLN A 242 1.31 -18.01 -1.81
C GLN A 242 0.30 -17.08 -1.13
N MET A 243 0.08 -15.88 -1.69
CA MET A 243 -0.98 -14.98 -1.22
C MET A 243 -2.35 -15.64 -1.33
N TRP A 244 -2.68 -16.25 -2.48
CA TRP A 244 -3.97 -16.93 -2.66
C TRP A 244 -4.16 -18.08 -1.68
N ALA A 245 -3.14 -18.92 -1.50
CA ALA A 245 -3.18 -20.05 -0.59
C ALA A 245 -3.31 -19.62 0.88
N ALA A 246 -2.61 -18.56 1.29
CA ALA A 246 -2.69 -18.03 2.65
C ALA A 246 -4.03 -17.34 2.92
N LEU A 247 -4.60 -16.64 1.93
CA LEU A 247 -5.88 -15.95 2.04
C LEU A 247 -7.05 -16.90 2.33
N GLN A 248 -6.95 -18.17 1.95
CA GLN A 248 -7.97 -19.18 2.29
C GLN A 248 -8.07 -19.40 3.80
N ARG A 249 -6.97 -19.23 4.55
CA ARG A 249 -6.87 -19.56 5.98
C ARG A 249 -6.88 -18.34 6.89
N GLY A 250 -6.72 -17.15 6.35
CA GLY A 250 -6.61 -15.92 7.12
C GLY A 250 -6.33 -14.72 6.23
N SER A 251 -5.87 -13.63 6.84
CA SER A 251 -5.57 -12.38 6.15
C SER A 251 -4.14 -12.35 5.63
N VAL A 252 -3.94 -11.68 4.51
CA VAL A 252 -2.63 -11.44 3.90
C VAL A 252 -2.30 -9.96 4.03
N VAL A 253 -1.13 -9.64 4.56
CA VAL A 253 -0.61 -8.28 4.55
C VAL A 253 0.60 -8.16 3.63
N VAL A 254 0.51 -7.22 2.69
CA VAL A 254 1.59 -6.88 1.77
C VAL A 254 2.16 -5.54 2.22
N HIS A 255 3.45 -5.50 2.49
CA HIS A 255 4.11 -4.28 2.94
C HIS A 255 5.45 -4.07 2.24
N CYS A 256 5.84 -2.81 2.21
CA CYS A 256 7.23 -2.40 2.00
C CYS A 256 7.58 -1.41 3.11
N LEU A 257 8.59 -0.57 2.92
CA LEU A 257 8.93 0.45 3.92
C LEU A 257 7.73 1.36 4.24
N ALA A 258 7.15 2.00 3.23
CA ALA A 258 6.01 2.92 3.37
C ALA A 258 4.66 2.34 2.91
N GLY A 259 4.65 1.17 2.28
CA GLY A 259 3.43 0.57 1.72
C GLY A 259 2.87 1.27 0.48
N LEU A 260 3.66 2.05 -0.26
CA LEU A 260 3.15 2.94 -1.34
C LEU A 260 3.56 2.61 -2.77
N HIS A 261 4.64 1.85 -2.96
CA HIS A 261 5.17 1.55 -4.29
C HIS A 261 5.24 0.05 -4.54
N ARG A 262 6.16 -0.64 -3.86
CA ARG A 262 6.40 -2.08 -4.02
C ARG A 262 5.19 -2.93 -3.62
N ALA A 263 4.57 -2.63 -2.49
CA ALA A 263 3.42 -3.38 -2.00
C ALA A 263 2.19 -3.25 -2.92
N PRO A 264 1.79 -2.05 -3.36
CA PRO A 264 0.76 -1.90 -4.40
C PRO A 264 1.06 -2.62 -5.70
N ALA A 265 2.33 -2.67 -6.14
CA ALA A 265 2.69 -3.41 -7.34
C ALA A 265 2.42 -4.92 -7.22
N VAL A 266 2.75 -5.51 -6.07
CA VAL A 266 2.42 -6.92 -5.77
C VAL A 266 0.91 -7.14 -5.70
N VAL A 267 0.18 -6.22 -5.06
CA VAL A 267 -1.30 -6.29 -5.01
C VAL A 267 -1.91 -6.16 -6.41
N ALA A 268 -1.36 -5.33 -7.29
CA ALA A 268 -1.79 -5.24 -8.68
C ALA A 268 -1.55 -6.55 -9.45
N CYS A 269 -0.39 -7.20 -9.26
CA CYS A 269 -0.17 -8.54 -9.77
C CYS A 269 -1.19 -9.55 -9.21
N PHE A 270 -1.62 -9.40 -7.97
CA PHE A 270 -2.65 -10.28 -7.39
C PHE A 270 -4.04 -10.07 -8.01
N TYR A 271 -4.42 -8.82 -8.33
CA TYR A 271 -5.61 -8.54 -9.15
C TYR A 271 -5.55 -9.27 -10.49
N LEU A 272 -4.45 -9.10 -11.22
CA LEU A 272 -4.24 -9.74 -12.53
C LEU A 272 -4.28 -11.27 -12.44
N TYR A 273 -3.65 -11.85 -11.41
CA TYR A 273 -3.70 -13.29 -11.16
C TYR A 273 -5.12 -13.77 -10.88
N ARG A 274 -5.85 -13.09 -9.99
CA ARG A 274 -7.24 -13.45 -9.68
C ARG A 274 -8.15 -13.35 -10.90
N HIS A 275 -7.97 -12.33 -11.74
CA HIS A 275 -8.78 -12.15 -12.94
C HIS A 275 -8.41 -13.16 -14.04
N HIS A 276 -7.13 -13.22 -14.44
CA HIS A 276 -6.72 -14.00 -15.62
C HIS A 276 -6.50 -15.49 -15.34
N VAL A 277 -5.97 -15.84 -14.17
CA VAL A 277 -5.63 -17.24 -13.83
C VAL A 277 -6.78 -17.91 -13.06
N LEU A 278 -7.35 -17.23 -12.07
CA LEU A 278 -8.46 -17.79 -11.28
C LEU A 278 -9.86 -17.50 -11.85
N GLY A 279 -9.96 -16.71 -12.93
CA GLY A 279 -11.24 -16.45 -13.61
C GLY A 279 -12.21 -15.54 -12.84
N HIS A 280 -11.75 -14.72 -11.89
CA HIS A 280 -12.59 -13.75 -11.21
C HIS A 280 -12.82 -12.50 -12.09
N GLU A 281 -13.65 -12.65 -13.13
CA GLU A 281 -13.83 -11.64 -14.19
C GLU A 281 -14.46 -10.31 -13.71
N SER A 282 -15.05 -10.28 -12.51
CA SER A 282 -15.58 -9.06 -11.88
C SER A 282 -14.51 -8.13 -11.31
N LEU A 283 -13.26 -8.59 -11.22
CA LEU A 283 -12.13 -7.77 -10.77
C LEU A 283 -11.54 -6.98 -11.95
N PRO A 284 -11.02 -5.76 -11.72
CA PRO A 284 -10.34 -5.00 -12.75
C PRO A 284 -9.12 -5.76 -13.28
N ALA A 285 -8.91 -5.70 -14.59
CA ALA A 285 -7.81 -6.37 -15.30
C ALA A 285 -6.83 -5.39 -15.96
N GLU A 286 -7.20 -4.12 -16.09
CA GLU A 286 -6.35 -3.09 -16.66
C GLU A 286 -5.52 -2.43 -15.56
N ILE A 287 -4.20 -2.29 -15.78
CA ILE A 287 -3.27 -1.76 -14.77
C ILE A 287 -3.72 -0.38 -14.26
N SER A 288 -4.18 0.52 -15.15
CA SER A 288 -4.65 1.85 -14.76
C SER A 288 -5.85 1.78 -13.82
N GLU A 289 -6.85 0.95 -14.15
CA GLU A 289 -8.05 0.76 -13.34
C GLU A 289 -7.73 0.14 -11.98
N ILE A 290 -6.85 -0.86 -11.96
CA ILE A 290 -6.36 -1.47 -10.71
C ILE A 290 -5.73 -0.41 -9.80
N TYR A 291 -4.89 0.49 -10.35
CA TYR A 291 -4.30 1.56 -9.56
C TYR A 291 -5.31 2.62 -9.13
N ASP A 292 -6.31 2.93 -9.94
CA ASP A 292 -7.39 3.82 -9.54
C ASP A 292 -8.14 3.24 -8.32
N VAL A 293 -8.47 1.94 -8.36
CA VAL A 293 -9.06 1.23 -7.21
C VAL A 293 -8.14 1.28 -5.98
N ILE A 294 -6.85 0.99 -6.13
CA ILE A 294 -5.91 1.04 -5.00
C ILE A 294 -5.79 2.47 -4.44
N ARG A 295 -5.82 3.51 -5.28
CA ARG A 295 -5.77 4.90 -4.83
C ARG A 295 -7.02 5.30 -4.04
N THR A 296 -8.18 4.70 -4.29
CA THR A 296 -9.37 4.98 -3.47
C THR A 296 -9.18 4.62 -1.99
N ILE A 297 -8.39 3.57 -1.71
CA ILE A 297 -8.12 3.10 -0.34
C ILE A 297 -6.77 3.56 0.22
N ARG A 298 -5.83 3.94 -0.66
CA ARG A 298 -4.50 4.43 -0.30
C ARG A 298 -4.06 5.51 -1.31
N PRO A 299 -4.51 6.77 -1.16
CA PRO A 299 -4.37 7.81 -2.20
C PRO A 299 -2.92 8.19 -2.53
N SER A 300 -1.98 7.93 -1.62
CA SER A 300 -0.55 8.14 -1.84
C SER A 300 0.11 7.13 -2.80
N VAL A 301 -0.62 6.13 -3.28
CA VAL A 301 -0.06 5.12 -4.18
C VAL A 301 0.21 5.73 -5.56
N ALA A 302 1.47 5.68 -5.97
CA ALA A 302 1.94 6.09 -7.30
C ALA A 302 2.41 4.85 -8.10
N PRO A 303 2.08 4.76 -9.39
CA PRO A 303 2.40 3.59 -10.20
C PRO A 303 3.83 3.64 -10.77
N LEU A 304 4.51 4.78 -10.65
CA LEU A 304 5.60 5.20 -11.55
C LEU A 304 6.85 4.31 -11.54
N GLY A 305 7.17 3.65 -10.42
CA GLY A 305 8.35 2.77 -10.40
C GLY A 305 8.10 1.46 -11.16
N TYR A 306 7.09 0.70 -10.73
CA TYR A 306 7.04 -0.75 -10.94
C TYR A 306 6.10 -1.19 -12.07
N ILE A 307 5.58 -0.25 -12.87
CA ILE A 307 4.67 -0.52 -13.99
C ILE A 307 5.25 -1.57 -14.94
N GLU A 308 6.54 -1.50 -15.29
CA GLU A 308 7.12 -2.43 -16.26
C GLU A 308 7.15 -3.87 -15.75
N LEU A 309 7.40 -4.09 -14.45
CA LEU A 309 7.31 -5.42 -13.86
C LEU A 309 5.87 -5.96 -13.92
N ILE A 310 4.90 -5.10 -13.65
CA ILE A 310 3.48 -5.46 -13.71
C ILE A 310 3.06 -5.80 -15.14
N ARG A 311 3.51 -5.01 -16.13
CA ARG A 311 3.25 -5.27 -17.57
C ARG A 311 3.87 -6.60 -18.03
N VAL A 312 5.09 -6.92 -17.57
CA VAL A 312 5.72 -8.22 -17.83
C VAL A 312 4.86 -9.34 -17.28
N PHE A 313 4.40 -9.21 -16.03
CA PHE A 313 3.55 -10.21 -15.39
C PHE A 313 2.17 -10.34 -16.08
N GLU A 314 1.53 -9.21 -16.40
CA GLU A 314 0.25 -9.13 -17.11
C GLU A 314 0.27 -9.91 -18.43
N ARG A 315 1.28 -9.65 -19.27
CA ARG A 315 1.42 -10.36 -20.55
C ARG A 315 1.48 -11.87 -20.37
N ALA A 316 2.21 -12.33 -19.34
CA ALA A 316 2.33 -13.76 -19.06
C ALA A 316 1.01 -14.39 -18.61
N VAL A 317 0.27 -13.77 -17.68
CA VAL A 317 -1.01 -14.32 -17.19
C VAL A 317 -2.12 -14.22 -18.24
N ARG A 318 -2.10 -13.20 -19.11
CA ARG A 318 -3.01 -13.10 -20.26
C ARG A 318 -2.79 -14.22 -21.27
N ALA A 319 -1.52 -14.50 -21.61
CA ALA A 319 -1.17 -15.58 -22.53
C ALA A 319 -1.58 -16.96 -21.98
N GLU A 320 -1.40 -17.21 -20.69
CA GLU A 320 -1.84 -18.44 -20.03
C GLU A 320 -3.37 -18.62 -20.08
N ARG A 321 -4.14 -17.55 -19.85
CA ARG A 321 -5.60 -17.59 -19.96
C ARG A 321 -6.04 -17.94 -21.37
N GLU A 322 -5.43 -17.34 -22.37
CA GLU A 322 -5.75 -17.59 -23.78
C GLU A 322 -5.44 -19.04 -24.15
N HIS A 323 -4.26 -19.54 -23.77
CA HIS A 323 -3.89 -20.94 -23.96
C HIS A 323 -4.90 -21.88 -23.30
N THR A 324 -5.29 -21.62 -22.05
CA THR A 324 -6.29 -22.42 -21.30
C THR A 324 -7.66 -22.41 -21.98
N ARG A 325 -8.09 -21.25 -22.52
CA ARG A 325 -9.34 -21.13 -23.27
C ARG A 325 -9.30 -21.92 -24.57
N GLN A 326 -8.22 -21.80 -25.34
CA GLN A 326 -8.05 -22.55 -26.59
C GLN A 326 -8.05 -24.06 -26.33
N SER A 327 -7.28 -24.54 -25.33
CA SER A 327 -7.26 -25.97 -24.99
C SER A 327 -8.62 -26.52 -24.57
N ARG A 328 -9.45 -25.73 -23.89
CA ARG A 328 -10.83 -26.12 -23.55
C ARG A 328 -11.74 -26.15 -24.78
N ALA A 329 -11.60 -25.20 -25.69
CA ALA A 329 -12.37 -25.16 -26.94
C ALA A 329 -12.02 -26.37 -27.82
N ASP A 330 -10.73 -26.69 -27.96
CA ASP A 330 -10.26 -27.85 -28.73
C ASP A 330 -10.76 -29.17 -28.13
N ALA A 331 -10.72 -29.30 -26.80
CA ALA A 331 -11.25 -30.48 -26.10
C ALA A 331 -12.77 -30.64 -26.28
N ALA A 332 -13.53 -29.53 -26.25
CA ALA A 332 -14.97 -29.55 -26.50
C ALA A 332 -15.30 -29.93 -27.96
N ALA A 333 -14.57 -29.39 -28.94
CA ALA A 333 -14.73 -29.73 -30.34
C ALA A 333 -14.39 -31.20 -30.63
N GLY A 334 -13.32 -31.73 -30.02
CA GLY A 334 -12.94 -33.14 -30.13
C GLY A 334 -13.99 -34.09 -29.56
N SER A 335 -14.68 -33.71 -28.47
CA SER A 335 -15.73 -34.54 -27.87
C SER A 335 -17.01 -34.62 -28.71
N MET A 336 -17.32 -33.63 -29.57
CA MET A 336 -18.51 -33.67 -30.43
C MET A 336 -18.38 -34.64 -31.61
N HIS A 337 -17.14 -34.95 -32.03
CA HIS A 337 -16.88 -35.95 -33.07
C HIS A 337 -16.89 -37.41 -32.56
N ALA A 338 -16.99 -37.62 -31.25
CA ALA A 338 -16.97 -38.95 -30.62
C ALA A 338 -18.37 -39.48 -30.23
N LEU A 339 -19.46 -38.82 -30.63
CA LEU A 339 -20.78 -39.42 -30.49
C LEU A 339 -20.89 -40.58 -31.50
N PRO A 340 -21.00 -41.85 -31.05
CA PRO A 340 -21.23 -42.95 -31.97
C PRO A 340 -22.51 -42.67 -32.76
N PRO A 341 -22.59 -43.04 -34.05
CA PRO A 341 -23.83 -42.92 -34.81
C PRO A 341 -24.92 -43.63 -34.00
N VAL A 342 -25.96 -42.88 -33.65
CA VAL A 342 -27.15 -43.45 -33.00
C VAL A 342 -27.67 -44.51 -33.96
N ALA A 343 -27.45 -45.77 -33.62
CA ALA A 343 -27.99 -46.87 -34.39
C ALA A 343 -29.50 -46.66 -34.46
N ALA A 344 -30.02 -46.38 -35.65
CA ALA A 344 -31.44 -46.27 -35.88
C ALA A 344 -32.06 -47.61 -35.49
N ALA A 345 -32.68 -47.65 -34.31
CA ALA A 345 -33.48 -48.79 -33.91
C ALA A 345 -34.62 -48.90 -34.91
N SER A 346 -34.50 -49.85 -35.83
CA SER A 346 -35.56 -50.24 -36.74
C SER A 346 -36.71 -50.75 -35.88
N VAL A 347 -37.72 -49.91 -35.70
CA VAL A 347 -39.01 -50.32 -35.14
C VAL A 347 -39.68 -51.16 -36.21
N ALA A 348 -39.51 -52.48 -36.13
CA ALA A 348 -40.33 -53.42 -36.88
C ALA A 348 -41.74 -53.43 -36.25
N MET A 349 -42.74 -53.08 -37.07
CA MET A 349 -44.16 -53.34 -36.79
C MET A 349 -44.56 -54.73 -37.24
#